data_AF-A0A225WJA1-F1
#
_entry.id   AF-A0A225WJA1-F1
#
_cell.length_a   1.000
_cell.length_b   1.000
_cell.length_c   1.000
_cell.angle_alpha   90.00
_cell.angle_beta   90.00
_cell.angle_gamma   90.00
#
_symmetry.space_group_name_H-M   'P 1'
#
loop_
_entity.id
_entity.type
_entity.pdbx_description
1 polymer ?
#
loop_
_entity_poly.entity_id
_entity_poly.type
_entity_poly.pdbx_seq_one_letter_code
_entity_poly.pdbx_strand_id
1 'polypeptide(L)'
;MWGQEDIFYLSDAVSGVSKAPIRRQAMRAGVMQMAGLLYGEIRVVVEVFVPNLVRDAIVYSEHANRKTITAMDVIFALKYQGRSFYGFERCTL
;
A
#
# COMPACT_ATOMS: atom_id res chain seq x y z
N MET A 1 2.77 8.20 18.35
CA MET A 1 3.96 9.05 18.11
C MET A 1 4.87 8.40 17.08
N TRP A 2 4.31 8.11 15.91
CA TRP A 2 5.10 7.83 14.72
C TRP A 2 5.26 9.18 14.03
N GLY A 3 6.49 9.62 13.82
CA GLY A 3 6.77 10.91 13.19
C GLY A 3 6.27 10.86 11.74
N GLN A 4 5.69 11.96 11.27
CA GLN A 4 5.23 12.08 9.88
C GLN A 4 6.39 11.92 8.87
N GLU A 5 7.62 12.07 9.36
CA GLU A 5 8.89 11.89 8.66
C GLU A 5 9.15 10.45 8.17
N ASP A 6 8.72 9.43 8.93
CA ASP A 6 9.01 8.01 8.60
C ASP A 6 8.24 7.53 7.37
N ILE A 7 7.05 8.11 7.15
CA ILE A 7 6.17 7.77 6.04
C ILE A 7 6.72 8.32 4.72
N PHE A 8 7.47 9.42 4.76
CA PHE A 8 8.06 10.08 3.59
C PHE A 8 9.26 9.30 3.01
N TYR A 9 9.90 8.44 3.81
CA TYR A 9 11.03 7.60 3.40
C TYR A 9 10.66 6.50 2.39
N LEU A 10 9.36 6.27 2.17
CA LEU A 10 8.90 5.25 1.20
C LEU A 10 9.23 5.61 -0.25
N SER A 11 9.38 6.91 -0.56
CA SER A 11 9.57 7.44 -1.91
C SER A 11 10.81 6.83 -2.61
N ASP A 12 11.90 6.63 -1.88
CA ASP A 12 13.12 6.01 -2.41
C ASP A 12 12.93 4.52 -2.71
N ALA A 13 12.14 3.81 -1.88
CA ALA A 13 11.85 2.38 -2.06
C ALA A 13 11.00 2.11 -3.33
N VAL A 14 10.15 3.05 -3.73
CA VAL A 14 9.32 2.93 -4.94
C VAL A 14 10.17 2.92 -6.21
N SER A 15 11.30 3.63 -6.21
CA SER A 15 12.26 3.62 -7.33
C SER A 15 12.82 2.21 -7.60
N GLY A 16 12.88 1.37 -6.57
CA GLY A 16 13.32 -0.03 -6.60
C GLY A 16 12.33 -0.99 -7.26
N VAL A 17 11.08 -0.59 -7.51
CA VAL A 17 10.09 -1.44 -8.21
C VAL A 17 10.45 -1.53 -9.69
N SER A 18 11.10 -2.63 -10.09
CA SER A 18 11.54 -2.84 -11.48
C SER A 18 10.37 -2.87 -12.49
N LYS A 19 10.67 -2.72 -13.78
CA LYS A 19 9.66 -2.73 -14.85
C LYS A 19 8.91 -4.07 -14.99
N ALA A 20 9.52 -5.17 -14.56
CA ALA A 20 8.97 -6.51 -14.73
C ALA A 20 7.70 -6.77 -13.89
N PRO A 21 7.66 -6.48 -12.57
CA PRO A 21 6.42 -6.50 -11.78
C PRO A 21 5.30 -5.65 -12.37
N ILE A 22 5.61 -4.42 -12.79
CA ILE A 22 4.64 -3.50 -13.39
C ILE A 22 4.04 -4.10 -14.67
N ARG A 23 4.89 -4.66 -15.54
CA ARG A 23 4.44 -5.35 -16.75
C ARG A 23 3.59 -6.57 -16.42
N ARG A 24 3.96 -7.39 -15.42
CA ARG A 24 3.14 -8.55 -15.00
C ARG A 24 1.75 -8.12 -14.53
N GLN A 25 1.66 -7.04 -13.75
CA GLN A 25 0.38 -6.52 -13.27
C GLN A 25 -0.48 -6.00 -14.41
N ALA A 26 0.12 -5.25 -15.34
CA ALA A 26 -0.57 -4.75 -16.53
C ALA A 26 -1.10 -5.87 -17.42
N MET A 27 -0.31 -6.92 -17.63
CA MET A 27 -0.74 -8.09 -18.40
C MET A 27 -1.91 -8.81 -17.71
N ARG A 28 -1.88 -8.94 -16.38
CA ARG A 28 -3.03 -9.48 -15.60
C ARG A 28 -4.28 -8.61 -15.72
N ALA A 29 -4.11 -7.29 -15.89
CA ALA A 29 -5.19 -6.35 -16.13
C ALA A 29 -5.68 -6.32 -17.59
N GLY A 30 -5.11 -7.13 -18.49
CA GLY A 30 -5.49 -7.18 -19.91
C GLY A 30 -4.83 -6.12 -20.80
N VAL A 31 -3.77 -5.47 -20.32
CA VAL A 31 -3.04 -4.44 -21.09
C VAL A 31 -2.11 -5.09 -22.12
N MET A 32 -2.37 -4.85 -23.40
CA MET A 32 -1.60 -5.42 -24.51
C MET A 32 -0.25 -4.71 -24.73
N GLN A 33 -0.19 -3.38 -24.63
CA GLN A 33 1.04 -2.59 -24.78
C GLN A 33 1.05 -1.40 -23.82
N MET A 34 2.22 -1.11 -23.26
CA MET A 34 2.43 0.03 -22.35
C MET A 34 3.42 1.03 -22.94
N ALA A 35 3.11 2.32 -22.80
CA ALA A 35 4.04 3.40 -23.10
C ALA A 35 5.17 3.46 -22.05
N GLY A 36 6.35 3.95 -22.45
CA GLY A 36 7.53 4.05 -21.57
C GLY A 36 7.34 4.99 -20.38
N LEU A 37 6.46 5.98 -20.49
CA LEU A 37 6.17 6.94 -19.41
C LEU A 37 5.30 6.33 -18.30
N LEU A 38 4.49 5.30 -18.61
CA LEU A 38 3.58 4.67 -17.65
C LEU A 38 4.33 3.98 -16.50
N TYR A 39 5.59 3.58 -16.69
CA TYR A 39 6.38 3.00 -15.60
C TYR A 39 6.64 4.01 -14.48
N GLY A 40 6.80 5.30 -14.81
CA GLY A 40 6.96 6.37 -13.83
C GLY A 40 5.64 6.70 -13.15
N GLU A 41 4.57 6.88 -13.93
CA GLU A 41 3.22 7.15 -13.42
C GLU A 41 2.73 6.08 -12.44
N ILE A 42 2.90 4.80 -12.77
CA ILE A 42 2.48 3.69 -11.90
C ILE A 42 3.25 3.70 -10.57
N ARG A 43 4.53 4.11 -10.59
CA ARG A 43 5.33 4.27 -9.37
C ARG A 43 4.77 5.39 -8.49
N VAL A 44 4.46 6.55 -9.06
CA VAL A 44 3.83 7.67 -8.33
C VAL A 44 2.51 7.24 -7.68
N VAL A 45 1.68 6.45 -8.38
CA VAL A 45 0.44 5.93 -7.80
C VAL A 45 0.71 5.04 -6.57
N VAL A 46 1.75 4.19 -6.62
CA VAL A 46 2.12 3.34 -5.47
C VAL A 46 2.67 4.19 -4.32
N GLU A 47 3.46 5.21 -4.64
CA GLU A 47 4.01 6.17 -3.68
C GLU A 47 2.92 6.93 -2.93
N VAL A 48 1.79 7.24 -3.57
CA VAL A 48 0.65 7.88 -2.90
C VAL A 48 -0.22 6.86 -2.15
N PHE A 49 -0.40 5.66 -2.71
CA PHE A 49 -1.32 4.66 -2.15
C PHE A 49 -0.85 4.10 -0.79
N VAL A 50 0.42 3.70 -0.69
CA VAL A 50 0.93 3.02 0.52
C VAL A 50 0.95 3.92 1.76
N PRO A 51 1.44 5.17 1.69
CA PRO A 51 1.40 6.11 2.81
C PRO A 51 -0.01 6.36 3.34
N ASN A 52 -0.97 6.54 2.43
CA ASN A 52 -2.36 6.79 2.81
C ASN A 52 -2.95 5.58 3.54
N LEU A 53 -2.69 4.36 3.05
CA LEU A 53 -3.14 3.14 3.73
C LEU A 53 -2.50 2.96 5.10
N VAL A 54 -1.18 3.20 5.22
CA VAL A 54 -0.46 3.06 6.49
C VAL A 54 -0.93 4.11 7.50
N ARG A 55 -1.17 5.34 7.06
CA ARG A 55 -1.71 6.41 7.92
C ARG A 55 -3.06 6.02 8.53
N ASP A 56 -3.96 5.48 7.72
CA ASP A 56 -5.27 5.01 8.17
C ASP A 56 -5.14 3.82 9.14
N ALA A 57 -4.21 2.88 8.86
CA ALA A 57 -3.96 1.73 9.74
C ALA A 57 -3.34 2.13 11.10
N ILE A 58 -2.49 3.17 11.13
CA ILE A 58 -1.89 3.68 12.36
C ILE A 58 -2.98 4.16 13.32
N VAL A 59 -4.00 4.87 12.83
CA VAL A 59 -5.12 5.37 13.65
C VAL A 59 -5.81 4.22 14.42
N TYR A 60 -6.01 3.08 13.78
CA TYR A 60 -6.60 1.89 14.43
C TYR A 60 -5.67 1.25 15.47
N SER A 61 -4.37 1.19 15.18
CA SER A 61 -3.38 0.68 16.14
C SER A 61 -3.22 1.59 17.37
N GLU A 62 -3.25 2.92 17.17
CA GLU A 62 -3.18 3.92 18.24
C GLU A 62 -4.47 3.89 19.09
N HIS A 63 -5.63 3.71 18.48
CA HIS A 63 -6.89 3.52 19.21
C HIS A 63 -6.87 2.28 20.12
N ALA A 64 -6.20 1.21 19.67
CA ALA A 64 -6.04 -0.02 20.45
C ALA A 64 -4.84 0.02 21.43
N ASN A 65 -4.15 1.16 21.57
CA ASN A 65 -2.90 1.31 22.36
C ASN A 65 -1.80 0.29 22.00
N ARG A 66 -1.76 -0.17 20.74
CA ARG A 66 -0.75 -1.12 20.25
C ARG A 66 0.33 -0.40 19.48
N LYS A 67 1.59 -0.81 19.69
CA LYS A 67 2.74 -0.34 18.90
C LYS A 67 2.93 -1.11 17.59
N THR A 68 2.29 -2.27 17.47
CA THR A 68 2.36 -3.15 16.29
C THR A 68 1.08 -3.06 15.50
N ILE A 69 1.19 -2.73 14.21
CA ILE A 69 0.08 -2.76 13.26
C ILE A 69 -0.24 -4.23 12.95
N THR A 70 -1.50 -4.62 13.15
CA THR A 70 -1.98 -5.99 12.84
C THR A 70 -2.64 -6.03 11.47
N ALA A 71 -2.80 -7.23 10.91
CA ALA A 71 -3.53 -7.41 9.64
C ALA A 71 -4.96 -6.87 9.71
N MET A 72 -5.62 -6.96 10.87
CA MET A 72 -6.96 -6.43 11.08
C MET A 72 -7.03 -4.91 10.94
N ASP A 73 -6.02 -4.19 11.45
CA ASP A 73 -5.98 -2.72 11.34
C ASP A 73 -5.89 -2.28 9.87
N VAL A 74 -5.14 -3.03 9.05
CA VAL A 74 -5.02 -2.78 7.60
C VAL A 74 -6.34 -3.11 6.89
N ILE A 75 -7.02 -4.19 7.26
CA ILE A 75 -8.33 -4.55 6.67
C ILE A 75 -9.38 -3.50 7.01
N PHE A 76 -9.39 -2.98 8.23
CA PHE A 76 -10.30 -1.91 8.62
C PHE A 76 -10.00 -0.59 7.89
N ALA A 77 -8.72 -0.23 7.73
CA ALA A 77 -8.31 0.89 6.90
C ALA A 77 -8.73 0.73 5.43
N LEU A 78 -8.57 -0.46 4.85
CA LEU A 78 -9.02 -0.75 3.49
C LEU A 78 -10.55 -0.68 3.35
N LYS A 79 -11.27 -1.18 4.36
CA LYS A 79 -12.74 -1.10 4.42
C LYS A 79 -13.22 0.35 4.48
N TYR A 80 -12.50 1.22 5.20
CA TYR A 80 -12.78 2.66 5.23
C TYR A 80 -12.62 3.31 3.85
N GLN A 81 -11.62 2.90 3.07
CA GLN A 81 -11.43 3.34 1.68
C GLN A 81 -12.37 2.66 0.66
N GLY A 82 -13.33 1.84 1.11
CA GLY A 82 -14.26 1.12 0.24
C GLY A 82 -13.65 -0.08 -0.52
N ARG A 83 -12.48 -0.57 -0.09
CA ARG A 83 -11.79 -1.72 -0.69
C ARG A 83 -11.83 -2.90 0.27
N SER A 84 -12.69 -3.89 0.01
CA SER A 84 -12.77 -5.08 0.88
C SER A 84 -11.74 -6.14 0.46
N PHE A 85 -10.89 -6.54 1.41
CA PHE A 85 -9.90 -7.61 1.22
C PHE A 85 -10.31 -8.84 2.03
N TYR A 86 -10.32 -10.02 1.41
CA TYR A 86 -10.72 -11.29 2.03
C TYR A 86 -9.51 -12.20 2.27
N GLY A 87 -9.65 -13.18 3.18
CA GLY A 87 -8.65 -14.24 3.38
C GLY A 87 -7.65 -14.02 4.52
N PHE A 88 -7.82 -12.98 5.34
CA PHE A 88 -6.94 -12.67 6.47
C PHE A 88 -7.55 -12.99 7.86
N GLU A 89 -8.63 -13.78 7.90
CA GLU A 89 -9.42 -14.07 9.10
C GLU A 89 -8.65 -14.76 10.24
N ARG A 90 -7.50 -15.38 9.96
CA ARG A 90 -6.66 -16.06 10.95
C ARG A 90 -5.28 -15.44 11.18
N CYS A 91 -5.05 -14.19 10.76
CA CYS A 91 -3.82 -13.50 11.11
C CYS A 91 -3.90 -12.94 12.54
N THR A 92 -3.90 -13.83 13.52
CA THR A 92 -3.62 -13.49 14.93
C THR A 92 -2.13 -13.75 15.18
N LEU A 93 -1.35 -12.68 15.28
CA LEU A 93 -0.03 -12.68 15.93
C LEU A 93 -0.22 -12.30 17.40
#